data_AF-A0A1Z3NC83-F1
#
_entry.id   AF-A0A1Z3NC83-F1
#
_cell.length_a   1.000
_cell.length_b   1.000
_cell.length_c   1.000
_cell.angle_alpha   90.00
_cell.angle_beta   90.00
_cell.angle_gamma   90.00
#
_symmetry.space_group_name_H-M   'P 1'
#
loop_
_entity.id
_entity.type
_entity.pdbx_description
1 polymer ?
#
loop_
_entity_poly.entity_id
_entity_poly.type
_entity_poly.pdbx_seq_one_letter_code
_entity_poly.pdbx_strand_id
1 'polypeptide(L)'
;MKKLSVILAISLGLAACAEKDSDYARKYRNKTGDKAKTEQVVPGARSAPICETPEINICEKSVLPITADIKKNGFEAAVKALKAELSLPEEFDGSAESFKKHIPEDLKRYQAQSRLLLLADKEYRTIYNYDEDVKEATEIVHKLMMEFVKSEKLDEDGRMGLVGALNTTVVQSVSETFELSYQGKDIVTIDMSSACGIDGLNVMARSLLPGGGPNGVIYICPGQLLLNAGKTKVERIAGLVMTLAHEMTHQLQYRGFELDNRVLTCVNSDLADKSAKFVESKNKETQADIMGFRILNIFLKQDKELSVQTEKAKAALSWMCHLEEHDTEGDSSTHLDNKSRLKNFFKLKETEDLLGCSKGPRC
;
A
#
# COMPACT_ATOMS: atom_id res chain seq x y z
N MET A 1 -20.61 37.35 4.92
CA MET A 1 -19.13 37.47 4.79
C MET A 1 -18.32 36.38 5.51
N LYS A 2 -18.89 35.45 6.30
CA LYS A 2 -18.11 34.35 6.94
C LYS A 2 -17.82 33.13 6.05
N LYS A 3 -18.58 32.91 4.96
CA LYS A 3 -18.40 31.75 4.05
C LYS A 3 -17.28 31.94 3.01
N LEU A 4 -16.95 33.18 2.63
CA LEU A 4 -15.86 33.46 1.68
C LEU A 4 -14.47 33.27 2.32
N SER A 5 -14.34 33.57 3.61
CA SER A 5 -13.07 33.49 4.35
C SER A 5 -12.56 32.06 4.55
N VAL A 6 -13.47 31.10 4.69
CA VAL A 6 -13.15 29.67 4.89
C VAL A 6 -12.66 29.04 3.58
N ILE A 7 -13.29 29.38 2.45
CA ILE A 7 -12.89 28.88 1.13
C ILE A 7 -11.52 29.45 0.73
N LEU A 8 -11.24 30.72 1.05
CA LEU A 8 -9.94 31.34 0.79
C LEU A 8 -8.82 30.75 1.66
N ALA A 9 -9.10 30.42 2.92
CA ALA A 9 -8.11 29.80 3.83
C ALA A 9 -7.75 28.35 3.42
N ILE A 10 -8.73 27.59 2.91
CA ILE A 10 -8.50 26.22 2.41
C ILE A 10 -7.71 26.25 1.10
N SER A 11 -8.02 27.16 0.16
CA SER A 11 -7.28 27.27 -1.10
C SER A 11 -5.88 27.86 -0.92
N LEU A 12 -5.68 28.78 0.03
CA LEU A 12 -4.34 29.27 0.42
C LEU A 12 -3.53 28.20 1.17
N GLY A 13 -4.19 27.34 1.96
CA GLY A 13 -3.54 26.18 2.62
C GLY A 13 -3.07 25.13 1.62
N LEU A 14 -3.90 24.78 0.63
CA LEU A 14 -3.54 23.82 -0.43
C LEU A 14 -2.41 24.34 -1.35
N ALA A 15 -2.41 25.64 -1.68
CA ALA A 15 -1.34 26.26 -2.46
C ALA A 15 -0.01 26.32 -1.69
N ALA A 16 -0.03 26.59 -0.39
CA ALA A 16 1.15 26.61 0.46
C ALA A 16 1.74 25.20 0.70
N CYS A 17 0.92 24.15 0.72
CA CYS A 17 1.37 22.76 0.76
C CYS A 17 2.03 22.35 -0.58
N ALA A 18 1.42 22.68 -1.71
CA ALA A 18 1.98 22.38 -3.04
C ALA A 18 3.31 23.13 -3.33
N GLU A 19 3.43 24.38 -2.87
CA GLU A 19 4.70 25.14 -2.97
C GLU A 19 5.77 24.55 -2.04
N LYS A 20 5.43 24.14 -0.82
CA LYS A 20 6.38 23.45 0.09
C LYS A 20 6.82 22.10 -0.47
N ASP A 21 5.92 21.32 -1.06
CA ASP A 21 6.23 20.04 -1.71
C ASP A 21 7.21 20.22 -2.88
N SER A 22 6.98 21.23 -3.71
CA SER A 22 7.84 21.56 -4.85
C SER A 22 9.20 22.10 -4.42
N ASP A 23 9.23 23.00 -3.44
CA ASP A 23 10.48 23.61 -2.93
C ASP A 23 11.33 22.63 -2.14
N TYR A 24 10.71 21.74 -1.38
CA TYR A 24 11.40 20.70 -0.64
C TYR A 24 11.95 19.62 -1.60
N ALA A 25 11.14 19.14 -2.56
CA ALA A 25 11.62 18.24 -3.60
C ALA A 25 12.77 18.85 -4.43
N ARG A 26 12.70 20.15 -4.73
CA ARG A 26 13.74 20.89 -5.47
C ARG A 26 15.02 21.08 -4.66
N LYS A 27 14.95 21.45 -3.37
CA LYS A 27 16.13 21.61 -2.50
C LYS A 27 16.91 20.31 -2.29
N TYR A 28 16.24 19.17 -2.22
CA TYR A 28 16.90 17.88 -1.99
C TYR A 28 17.42 17.24 -3.27
N ARG A 29 16.77 17.41 -4.43
CA ARG A 29 17.35 17.01 -5.74
C ARG A 29 18.71 17.66 -5.99
N ASN A 30 18.87 18.92 -5.60
CA ASN A 30 20.14 19.64 -5.72
C ASN A 30 21.23 19.15 -4.75
N LYS A 31 20.89 18.45 -3.65
CA LYS A 31 21.88 17.82 -2.74
C LYS A 31 22.33 16.43 -3.21
N THR A 32 21.51 15.71 -3.96
CA THR A 32 21.85 14.41 -4.55
C THR A 32 22.48 14.51 -5.95
N GLY A 33 22.30 15.64 -6.64
CA GLY A 33 22.85 15.88 -7.97
C GLY A 33 24.38 15.82 -8.07
N ASP A 34 25.10 16.03 -6.96
CA ASP A 34 26.56 15.99 -6.92
C ASP A 34 27.15 14.56 -6.79
N LYS A 35 26.33 13.51 -6.73
CA LYS A 35 26.81 12.11 -6.71
C LYS A 35 26.42 11.25 -7.91
N ALA A 36 25.74 11.80 -8.92
CA ALA A 36 25.35 11.07 -10.13
C ALA A 36 26.14 11.55 -11.36
N LYS A 37 27.47 11.39 -11.34
CA LYS A 37 28.31 11.40 -12.54
C LYS A 37 29.27 10.24 -12.49
N THR A 38 28.77 9.07 -12.85
CA THR A 38 29.64 8.01 -13.36
C THR A 38 28.92 7.41 -14.55
N GLU A 39 29.49 7.65 -15.72
CA GLU A 39 29.01 7.18 -17.02
C GLU A 39 28.83 5.65 -16.99
N GLN A 40 27.60 5.16 -17.14
CA GLN A 40 27.37 3.79 -17.56
C GLN A 40 27.15 3.78 -19.07
N VAL A 41 28.23 3.47 -19.78
CA VAL A 41 28.19 2.90 -21.13
C VAL A 41 27.30 1.67 -21.06
N VAL A 42 26.17 1.66 -21.78
CA VAL A 42 25.26 0.52 -21.90
C VAL A 42 25.83 -0.45 -22.95
N PRO A 43 26.34 -1.64 -22.59
CA PRO A 43 26.56 -2.70 -23.57
C PRO A 43 25.23 -3.46 -23.77
N GLY A 44 25.02 -3.96 -24.99
CA GLY A 44 23.76 -4.53 -25.45
C GLY A 44 23.05 -5.50 -24.49
N ALA A 45 21.72 -5.34 -24.45
CA ALA A 45 20.67 -6.21 -23.88
C ALA A 45 21.17 -7.35 -22.95
N ARG A 46 21.67 -6.97 -21.77
CA ARG A 46 21.64 -7.85 -20.59
C ARG A 46 20.27 -7.68 -19.94
N SER A 47 19.67 -8.77 -19.45
CA SER A 47 18.41 -8.71 -18.69
C SER A 47 18.51 -7.64 -17.60
N ALA A 48 17.43 -6.88 -17.38
CA ALA A 48 17.42 -5.84 -16.35
C ALA A 48 17.87 -6.43 -15.00
N PRO A 49 18.71 -5.75 -14.19
CA PRO A 49 19.22 -6.29 -12.92
C PRO A 49 18.14 -6.85 -11.98
N ILE A 50 16.94 -6.26 -12.03
CA ILE A 50 15.74 -6.72 -11.32
C ILE A 50 15.36 -8.17 -11.64
N CYS A 51 15.70 -8.68 -12.83
CA CYS A 51 15.39 -10.04 -13.28
C CYS A 51 16.35 -11.10 -12.74
N GLU A 52 17.56 -10.72 -12.34
CA GLU A 52 18.59 -11.67 -11.89
C GLU A 52 18.62 -11.76 -10.36
N THR A 53 18.46 -10.63 -9.68
CA THR A 53 18.43 -10.55 -8.21
C THR A 53 17.31 -9.61 -7.76
N PRO A 54 16.03 -10.00 -7.93
CA PRO A 54 14.88 -9.14 -7.64
C PRO A 54 14.86 -8.65 -6.20
N GLU A 55 15.13 -9.54 -5.23
CA GLU A 55 15.22 -9.20 -3.80
C GLU A 55 16.22 -8.05 -3.56
N ILE A 56 17.39 -8.08 -4.19
CA ILE A 56 18.43 -7.06 -3.99
C ILE A 56 18.05 -5.74 -4.68
N ASN A 57 17.50 -5.80 -5.89
CA ASN A 57 17.23 -4.60 -6.70
C ASN A 57 15.91 -3.91 -6.37
N ILE A 58 14.95 -4.63 -5.78
CA ILE A 58 13.67 -4.09 -5.31
C ILE A 58 13.80 -3.57 -3.88
N CYS A 59 14.53 -4.30 -3.03
CA CYS A 59 14.75 -3.93 -1.63
C CYS A 59 15.98 -3.04 -1.40
N GLU A 60 16.63 -2.58 -2.47
CA GLU A 60 17.64 -1.53 -2.34
C GLU A 60 16.98 -0.30 -1.70
N LYS A 61 17.53 0.13 -0.56
CA LYS A 61 16.94 1.16 0.31
C LYS A 61 16.87 2.51 -0.43
N SER A 62 15.80 2.70 -1.17
CA SER A 62 15.38 3.99 -1.75
C SER A 62 14.40 4.71 -0.82
N VAL A 63 14.49 4.51 0.50
CA VAL A 63 13.76 5.32 1.46
C VAL A 63 14.44 6.69 1.50
N LEU A 64 13.80 7.67 0.88
CA LEU A 64 14.30 9.04 0.87
C LEU A 64 14.27 9.60 2.28
N PRO A 65 15.24 10.45 2.67
CA PRO A 65 15.30 11.06 4.02
C PRO A 65 14.00 11.75 4.44
N ILE A 66 13.24 12.27 3.46
CA ILE A 66 11.93 12.90 3.69
C ILE A 66 10.92 11.97 4.38
N THR A 67 10.94 10.67 4.10
CA THR A 67 10.04 9.71 4.75
C THR A 67 10.32 9.64 6.25
N ALA A 68 11.59 9.64 6.66
CA ALA A 68 11.95 9.64 8.08
C ALA A 68 11.55 10.95 8.77
N ASP A 69 11.73 12.08 8.09
CA ASP A 69 11.35 13.40 8.60
C ASP A 69 9.84 13.53 8.78
N ILE A 70 9.02 13.07 7.81
CA ILE A 70 7.55 13.07 7.92
C ILE A 70 7.12 12.23 9.13
N LYS A 71 7.63 11.00 9.23
CA LYS A 71 7.29 10.05 10.31
C LYS A 71 7.58 10.64 11.68
N LYS A 72 8.79 11.19 11.87
CA LYS A 72 9.20 11.79 13.13
C LYS A 72 8.41 13.05 13.46
N ASN A 73 8.44 14.05 12.57
CA ASN A 73 7.85 15.36 12.85
C ASN A 73 6.33 15.29 12.99
N GLY A 74 5.67 14.46 12.17
CA GLY A 74 4.23 14.25 12.26
C GLY A 74 3.82 13.56 13.57
N PHE A 75 4.56 12.53 13.99
CA PHE A 75 4.27 11.84 15.25
C PHE A 75 4.51 12.75 16.46
N GLU A 76 5.61 13.50 16.50
CA GLU A 76 5.89 14.47 17.58
C GLU A 76 4.79 15.53 17.69
N ALA A 77 4.29 16.04 16.57
CA ALA A 77 3.16 16.98 16.54
C ALA A 77 1.86 16.35 17.06
N ALA A 78 1.56 15.11 16.64
CA ALA A 78 0.38 14.38 17.09
C ALA A 78 0.40 14.06 18.59
N VAL A 79 1.55 13.64 19.13
CA VAL A 79 1.73 13.41 20.58
C VAL A 79 1.52 14.72 21.35
N LYS A 80 2.06 15.84 20.85
CA LYS A 80 1.85 17.16 21.47
C LYS A 80 0.38 17.56 21.47
N ALA A 81 -0.34 17.32 20.37
CA ALA A 81 -1.77 17.58 20.28
C ALA A 81 -2.57 16.72 21.27
N LEU A 82 -2.29 15.42 21.34
CA LEU A 82 -2.95 14.51 22.28
C LEU A 82 -2.70 14.90 23.74
N LYS A 83 -1.45 15.28 24.08
CA LYS A 83 -1.11 15.78 25.42
C LYS A 83 -1.98 16.95 25.82
N ALA A 84 -2.16 17.91 24.92
CA ALA A 84 -3.01 19.07 25.17
C ALA A 84 -4.49 18.69 25.28
N GLU A 85 -4.99 17.80 24.40
CA GLU A 85 -6.40 17.35 24.42
C GLU A 85 -6.76 16.60 25.70
N LEU A 86 -5.84 15.77 26.23
CA LEU A 86 -6.10 14.88 27.37
C LEU A 86 -5.43 15.33 28.67
N SER A 87 -4.77 16.50 28.68
CA SER A 87 -3.99 17.00 29.82
C SER A 87 -2.96 15.99 30.36
N LEU A 88 -2.25 15.31 29.45
CA LEU A 88 -1.23 14.31 29.78
C LEU A 88 0.09 14.98 30.21
N PRO A 89 0.92 14.30 31.02
CA PRO A 89 2.13 14.91 31.56
C PRO A 89 3.25 15.05 30.50
N GLU A 90 4.24 15.88 30.80
CA GLU A 90 5.31 16.23 29.87
C GLU A 90 6.12 15.02 29.39
N GLU A 91 6.31 14.01 30.24
CA GLU A 91 7.07 12.80 29.90
C GLU A 91 6.30 11.81 29.00
N PHE A 92 5.00 12.00 28.76
CA PHE A 92 4.24 11.12 27.88
C PHE A 92 4.81 11.15 26.45
N ASP A 93 5.12 10.01 25.84
CA ASP A 93 5.79 9.98 24.52
C ASP A 93 4.96 9.30 23.43
N GLY A 94 3.73 8.88 23.75
CA GLY A 94 2.87 8.14 22.83
C GLY A 94 3.21 6.65 22.69
N SER A 95 4.21 6.14 23.42
CA SER A 95 4.53 4.70 23.46
C SER A 95 3.44 3.89 24.16
N ALA A 96 3.40 2.58 23.89
CA ALA A 96 2.49 1.65 24.56
C ALA A 96 2.68 1.66 26.09
N GLU A 97 3.91 1.83 26.56
CA GLU A 97 4.29 1.96 27.97
C GLU A 97 3.71 3.25 28.57
N SER A 98 3.86 4.38 27.91
CA SER A 98 3.29 5.67 28.34
C SER A 98 1.77 5.60 28.45
N PHE A 99 1.10 4.96 27.48
CA PHE A 99 -0.35 4.74 27.54
C PHE A 99 -0.75 3.90 28.76
N LYS A 100 -0.09 2.77 29.01
CA LYS A 100 -0.39 1.90 30.17
C LYS A 100 -0.15 2.62 31.50
N LYS A 101 0.89 3.44 31.58
CA LYS A 101 1.27 4.19 32.80
C LYS A 101 0.26 5.29 33.14
N HIS A 102 -0.17 6.05 32.14
CA HIS A 102 -0.94 7.28 32.36
C HIS A 102 -2.46 7.14 32.09
N ILE A 103 -2.88 6.09 31.38
CA ILE A 103 -4.29 5.78 31.10
C ILE A 103 -4.53 4.29 31.41
N PRO A 104 -4.78 3.94 32.69
CA PRO A 104 -4.86 2.54 33.11
C PRO A 104 -6.13 1.85 32.62
N GLU A 105 -7.24 2.57 32.42
CA GLU A 105 -8.50 1.94 32.02
C GLU A 105 -8.48 1.54 30.54
N ASP A 106 -8.69 0.25 30.27
CA ASP A 106 -8.53 -0.35 28.94
C ASP A 106 -9.32 0.38 27.84
N LEU A 107 -10.60 0.69 28.08
CA LEU A 107 -11.44 1.37 27.10
C LEU A 107 -10.96 2.81 26.81
N LYS A 108 -10.60 3.57 27.84
CA LYS A 108 -10.07 4.93 27.67
C LYS A 108 -8.72 4.92 26.97
N ARG A 109 -7.87 3.94 27.30
CA ARG A 109 -6.56 3.74 26.67
C ARG A 109 -6.72 3.45 25.19
N TYR A 110 -7.60 2.53 24.83
CA TYR A 110 -7.91 2.23 23.44
C TYR A 110 -8.41 3.47 22.68
N GLN A 111 -9.38 4.21 23.26
CA GLN A 111 -9.88 5.45 22.66
C GLN A 111 -8.77 6.50 22.45
N ALA A 112 -7.86 6.65 23.42
CA ALA A 112 -6.75 7.58 23.33
C ALA A 112 -5.70 7.14 22.30
N GLN A 113 -5.44 5.83 22.17
CA GLN A 113 -4.56 5.26 21.15
C GLN A 113 -5.12 5.47 19.74
N SER A 114 -6.40 5.16 19.53
CA SER A 114 -7.08 5.44 18.26
C SER A 114 -7.14 6.94 17.95
N ARG A 115 -7.29 7.79 18.98
CA ARG A 115 -7.20 9.25 18.82
C ARG A 115 -5.81 9.69 18.38
N LEU A 116 -4.74 9.11 18.93
CA LEU A 116 -3.37 9.40 18.52
C LEU A 116 -3.12 8.99 17.06
N LEU A 117 -3.59 7.81 16.64
CA LEU A 117 -3.52 7.35 15.25
C LEU A 117 -4.17 8.34 14.29
N LEU A 118 -5.39 8.81 14.60
CA LEU A 118 -6.08 9.83 13.81
C LEU A 118 -5.32 11.16 13.74
N LEU A 119 -4.73 11.60 14.86
CA LEU A 119 -3.92 12.82 14.90
C LEU A 119 -2.64 12.66 14.07
N ALA A 120 -1.97 11.50 14.17
CA ALA A 120 -0.76 11.20 13.41
C ALA A 120 -1.03 11.21 11.91
N ASP A 121 -2.09 10.54 11.44
CA ASP A 121 -2.52 10.58 10.03
C ASP A 121 -2.72 12.02 9.53
N LYS A 122 -3.41 12.86 10.31
CA LYS A 122 -3.60 14.28 9.97
C LYS A 122 -2.29 15.04 9.87
N GLU A 123 -1.39 14.86 10.83
CA GLU A 123 -0.08 15.54 10.83
C GLU A 123 0.83 15.03 9.70
N TYR A 124 0.75 13.76 9.31
CA TYR A 124 1.46 13.29 8.12
C TYR A 124 0.93 13.96 6.86
N ARG A 125 -0.39 14.14 6.74
CA ARG A 125 -1.02 14.80 5.57
C ARG A 125 -0.76 16.30 5.49
N THR A 126 -0.46 16.97 6.61
CA THR A 126 -0.03 18.38 6.57
C THR A 126 1.38 18.54 5.96
N ILE A 127 2.21 17.50 6.07
CA ILE A 127 3.58 17.48 5.53
C ILE A 127 3.61 16.88 4.11
N TYR A 128 2.83 15.83 3.85
CA TYR A 128 2.71 15.19 2.54
C TYR A 128 1.27 14.71 2.32
N ASN A 129 0.55 15.42 1.46
CA ASN A 129 -0.83 15.09 1.14
C ASN A 129 -0.91 13.92 0.13
N TYR A 130 -1.16 12.72 0.64
CA TYR A 130 -1.32 11.51 -0.16
C TYR A 130 -2.76 11.22 -0.61
N ASP A 131 -3.76 12.02 -0.22
CA ASP A 131 -5.18 11.76 -0.54
C ASP A 131 -5.45 11.79 -2.05
N GLU A 132 -4.82 12.73 -2.76
CA GLU A 132 -4.93 12.81 -4.23
C GLU A 132 -4.27 11.62 -4.93
N ASP A 133 -3.12 11.15 -4.40
CA ASP A 133 -2.43 9.98 -4.95
C ASP A 133 -3.27 8.71 -4.72
N VAL A 134 -3.91 8.57 -3.55
CA VAL A 134 -4.84 7.45 -3.24
C VAL A 134 -6.06 7.48 -4.14
N LYS A 135 -6.68 8.64 -4.32
CA LYS A 135 -7.85 8.78 -5.18
C LYS A 135 -7.53 8.44 -6.64
N GLU A 136 -6.45 8.99 -7.18
CA GLU A 136 -6.02 8.71 -8.55
C GLU A 136 -5.68 7.22 -8.75
N ALA A 137 -4.91 6.62 -7.82
CA ALA A 137 -4.60 5.21 -7.88
C ALA A 137 -5.85 4.32 -7.78
N THR A 138 -6.83 4.71 -6.95
CA THR A 138 -8.11 3.99 -6.82
C THR A 138 -8.90 4.02 -8.13
N GLU A 139 -9.00 5.18 -8.79
CA GLU A 139 -9.67 5.31 -10.07
C GLU A 139 -9.00 4.47 -11.16
N ILE A 140 -7.65 4.47 -11.19
CA ILE A 140 -6.86 3.65 -12.11
C ILE A 140 -7.11 2.16 -11.86
N VAL A 141 -6.95 1.68 -10.64
CA VAL A 141 -7.12 0.26 -10.31
C VAL A 141 -8.55 -0.18 -10.56
N HIS A 142 -9.55 0.61 -10.17
CA HIS A 142 -10.94 0.29 -10.42
C HIS A 142 -11.21 0.12 -11.92
N LYS A 143 -10.71 1.04 -12.76
CA LYS A 143 -10.82 0.93 -14.22
C LYS A 143 -10.17 -0.36 -14.75
N LEU A 144 -8.93 -0.63 -14.36
CA LEU A 144 -8.18 -1.79 -14.86
C LEU A 144 -8.79 -3.13 -14.39
N MET A 145 -9.26 -3.21 -13.15
CA MET A 145 -9.97 -4.36 -12.62
C MET A 145 -11.31 -4.57 -13.32
N MET A 146 -12.04 -3.50 -13.63
CA MET A 146 -13.28 -3.57 -14.40
C MET A 146 -13.04 -4.07 -15.83
N GLU A 147 -11.95 -3.66 -16.48
CA GLU A 147 -11.55 -4.17 -17.79
C GLU A 147 -11.19 -5.66 -17.72
N PHE A 148 -10.44 -6.07 -16.70
CA PHE A 148 -10.12 -7.47 -16.42
C PHE A 148 -11.40 -8.32 -16.29
N VAL A 149 -12.31 -7.98 -15.38
CA VAL A 149 -13.57 -8.71 -15.15
C VAL A 149 -14.43 -8.82 -16.41
N LYS A 150 -14.44 -7.78 -17.26
CA LYS A 150 -15.17 -7.81 -18.54
C LYS A 150 -14.54 -8.75 -19.57
N SER A 151 -13.21 -8.93 -19.52
CA SER A 151 -12.47 -9.81 -20.43
C SER A 151 -12.54 -11.29 -20.01
N GLU A 152 -12.83 -11.56 -18.75
CA GLU A 152 -12.95 -12.92 -18.21
C GLU A 152 -14.19 -13.64 -18.76
N LYS A 153 -14.03 -14.95 -18.96
CA LYS A 153 -15.10 -15.84 -19.44
C LYS A 153 -16.03 -16.25 -18.30
N LEU A 154 -16.68 -15.26 -17.70
CA LEU A 154 -17.68 -15.44 -16.65
C LEU A 154 -19.09 -15.51 -17.26
N ASP A 155 -19.99 -16.23 -16.58
CA ASP A 155 -21.42 -16.09 -16.83
C ASP A 155 -21.92 -14.69 -16.43
N GLU A 156 -23.16 -14.37 -16.78
CA GLU A 156 -23.72 -13.03 -16.56
C GLU A 156 -23.83 -12.70 -15.08
N ASP A 157 -24.33 -13.64 -14.27
CA ASP A 157 -24.51 -13.47 -12.83
C ASP A 157 -23.17 -13.30 -12.09
N GLY A 158 -22.17 -14.14 -12.41
CA GLY A 158 -20.82 -14.02 -11.87
C GLY A 158 -20.17 -12.70 -12.24
N ARG A 159 -20.29 -12.27 -13.51
CA ARG A 159 -19.77 -10.96 -13.95
C ARG A 159 -20.44 -9.81 -13.20
N MET A 160 -21.77 -9.82 -13.07
CA MET A 160 -22.50 -8.78 -12.34
C MET A 160 -22.12 -8.75 -10.86
N GLY A 161 -21.91 -9.91 -10.24
CA GLY A 161 -21.46 -10.00 -8.85
C GLY A 161 -20.10 -9.35 -8.62
N LEU A 162 -19.12 -9.64 -9.47
CA LEU A 162 -17.77 -9.05 -9.36
C LEU A 162 -17.77 -7.55 -9.67
N VAL A 163 -18.51 -7.11 -10.70
CA VAL A 163 -18.69 -5.69 -11.01
C VAL A 163 -19.36 -4.96 -9.85
N GLY A 164 -20.37 -5.57 -9.23
CA GLY A 164 -21.03 -5.03 -8.05
C GLY A 164 -20.05 -4.84 -6.88
N ALA A 165 -19.16 -5.82 -6.66
CA ALA A 165 -18.12 -5.71 -5.62
C ALA A 165 -17.17 -4.54 -5.88
N LEU A 166 -16.67 -4.38 -7.11
CA LEU A 166 -15.77 -3.29 -7.47
C LEU A 166 -16.45 -1.92 -7.28
N ASN A 167 -17.67 -1.76 -7.79
CA ASN A 167 -18.42 -0.50 -7.71
C ASN A 167 -18.84 -0.10 -6.28
N THR A 168 -18.91 -1.06 -5.37
CA THR A 168 -19.33 -0.83 -3.98
C THR A 168 -18.18 -0.84 -2.98
N THR A 169 -16.97 -1.15 -3.44
CA THR A 169 -15.77 -1.09 -2.62
C THR A 169 -15.31 0.36 -2.48
N VAL A 170 -15.09 0.79 -1.25
CA VAL A 170 -14.51 2.12 -0.95
C VAL A 170 -13.09 1.97 -0.43
N VAL A 171 -12.21 2.87 -0.86
CA VAL A 171 -10.86 3.01 -0.32
C VAL A 171 -10.86 4.15 0.69
N GLN A 172 -10.33 3.92 1.89
CA GLN A 172 -10.36 4.89 2.98
C GLN A 172 -8.99 5.06 3.63
N SER A 173 -8.61 6.31 3.86
CA SER A 173 -7.54 6.69 4.80
C SER A 173 -7.96 6.45 6.26
N VAL A 174 -7.02 6.61 7.19
CA VAL A 174 -7.35 6.61 8.63
C VAL A 174 -8.37 7.69 8.95
N SER A 175 -8.15 8.93 8.51
CA SER A 175 -9.09 9.99 8.83
C SER A 175 -10.48 9.76 8.28
N GLU A 176 -10.62 9.30 7.04
CA GLU A 176 -11.94 8.96 6.49
C GLU A 176 -12.62 7.84 7.28
N THR A 177 -11.86 6.81 7.65
CA THR A 177 -12.37 5.68 8.45
C THR A 177 -12.90 6.14 9.82
N PHE A 178 -12.19 7.04 10.48
CA PHE A 178 -12.54 7.53 11.81
C PHE A 178 -13.59 8.63 11.81
N GLU A 179 -13.68 9.45 10.75
CA GLU A 179 -14.51 10.66 10.75
C GLU A 179 -15.83 10.47 10.00
N LEU A 180 -15.88 9.64 8.96
CA LEU A 180 -17.12 9.38 8.22
C LEU A 180 -18.06 8.48 9.01
N SER A 181 -19.35 8.54 8.70
CA SER A 181 -20.37 7.63 9.25
C SER A 181 -20.78 6.63 8.17
N TYR A 182 -20.67 5.34 8.48
CA TYR A 182 -21.05 4.25 7.59
C TYR A 182 -21.32 2.96 8.39
N GLN A 183 -22.02 2.01 7.76
CA GLN A 183 -22.34 0.72 8.38
C GLN A 183 -21.08 -0.11 8.63
N GLY A 184 -20.91 -0.58 9.86
CA GLY A 184 -19.76 -1.40 10.27
C GLY A 184 -18.48 -0.61 10.57
N LYS A 185 -18.57 0.72 10.70
CA LYS A 185 -17.46 1.60 11.11
C LYS A 185 -16.70 1.09 12.33
N ASP A 186 -17.38 0.60 13.36
CA ASP A 186 -16.71 0.13 14.57
C ASP A 186 -15.80 -1.07 14.28
N ILE A 187 -16.21 -1.99 13.41
CA ILE A 187 -15.39 -3.13 12.99
C ILE A 187 -14.15 -2.65 12.24
N VAL A 188 -14.33 -1.73 11.28
CA VAL A 188 -13.23 -1.20 10.47
C VAL A 188 -12.26 -0.39 11.32
N THR A 189 -12.74 0.46 12.22
CA THR A 189 -11.89 1.30 13.09
C THR A 189 -11.10 0.47 14.10
N ILE A 190 -11.67 -0.62 14.63
CA ILE A 190 -10.97 -1.58 15.50
C ILE A 190 -9.87 -2.30 14.73
N ASP A 191 -10.21 -2.87 13.58
CA ASP A 191 -9.26 -3.63 12.77
C ASP A 191 -8.13 -2.74 12.26
N MET A 192 -8.46 -1.54 11.79
CA MET A 192 -7.48 -0.52 11.39
C MET A 192 -6.57 -0.10 12.53
N SER A 193 -7.11 0.19 13.73
CA SER A 193 -6.29 0.59 14.89
C SER A 193 -5.26 -0.49 15.24
N SER A 194 -5.66 -1.76 15.15
CA SER A 194 -4.78 -2.89 15.40
C SER A 194 -3.73 -3.05 14.29
N ALA A 195 -4.15 -2.93 13.03
CA ALA A 195 -3.29 -3.14 11.87
C ALA A 195 -2.24 -2.03 11.68
N CYS A 196 -2.67 -0.77 11.80
CA CYS A 196 -1.81 0.38 11.55
C CYS A 196 -0.89 0.70 12.72
N GLY A 197 -1.18 0.18 13.92
CA GLY A 197 -0.46 0.55 15.14
C GLY A 197 -0.85 1.95 15.64
N ILE A 198 -0.24 2.35 16.76
CA ILE A 198 -0.56 3.61 17.46
C ILE A 198 -0.11 4.84 16.66
N ASP A 199 1.02 4.74 15.97
CA ASP A 199 1.60 5.81 15.15
C ASP A 199 1.14 5.75 13.68
N GLY A 200 0.45 4.69 13.27
CA GLY A 200 0.01 4.50 11.89
C GLY A 200 1.12 4.09 10.92
N LEU A 201 2.33 3.83 11.39
CA LEU A 201 3.51 3.66 10.54
C LEU A 201 3.73 2.22 10.05
N ASN A 202 2.89 1.28 10.47
CA ASN A 202 2.86 -0.06 9.89
C ASN A 202 2.54 0.01 8.40
N VAL A 203 3.28 -0.77 7.61
CA VAL A 203 3.16 -0.82 6.15
C VAL A 203 2.10 -1.85 5.79
N MET A 204 0.85 -1.39 5.71
CA MET A 204 -0.29 -2.26 5.48
C MET A 204 -1.42 -1.54 4.74
N ALA A 205 -2.08 -2.28 3.86
CA ALA A 205 -3.45 -2.03 3.42
C ALA A 205 -4.25 -3.30 3.72
N ARG A 206 -5.57 -3.17 3.89
CA ARG A 206 -6.41 -4.34 4.14
C ARG A 206 -7.83 -4.18 3.67
N SER A 207 -8.34 -5.26 3.11
CA SER A 207 -9.72 -5.44 2.71
C SER A 207 -10.55 -6.03 3.83
N LEU A 208 -11.72 -5.43 4.02
CA LEU A 208 -12.75 -5.88 4.93
C LEU A 208 -14.10 -5.89 4.23
N LEU A 209 -14.95 -6.82 4.66
CA LEU A 209 -16.36 -6.86 4.32
C LEU A 209 -17.20 -6.63 5.58
N PRO A 210 -17.37 -5.38 6.02
CA PRO A 210 -18.01 -5.07 7.29
C PRO A 210 -19.44 -5.64 7.34
N GLY A 211 -19.72 -6.43 8.38
CA GLY A 211 -21.04 -7.03 8.60
C GLY A 211 -21.50 -8.02 7.53
N GLY A 212 -20.60 -8.56 6.70
CA GLY A 212 -20.92 -9.49 5.61
C GLY A 212 -21.80 -8.87 4.51
N GLY A 213 -21.95 -7.55 4.50
CA GLY A 213 -22.77 -6.79 3.55
C GLY A 213 -22.13 -6.70 2.17
N PRO A 214 -22.78 -6.04 1.20
CA PRO A 214 -22.27 -6.06 -0.16
C PRO A 214 -21.09 -5.14 -0.45
N ASN A 215 -20.86 -4.16 0.41
CA ASN A 215 -19.88 -3.09 0.23
C ASN A 215 -18.58 -3.46 0.96
N GLY A 216 -17.48 -3.50 0.20
CA GLY A 216 -16.14 -3.66 0.73
C GLY A 216 -15.56 -2.35 1.24
N VAL A 217 -14.73 -2.42 2.28
CA VAL A 217 -13.85 -1.33 2.68
C VAL A 217 -12.41 -1.79 2.52
N ILE A 218 -11.61 -1.04 1.78
CA ILE A 218 -10.16 -1.16 1.77
C ILE A 218 -9.64 0.01 2.58
N TYR A 219 -8.94 -0.26 3.66
CA TYR A 219 -8.24 0.81 4.36
C TYR A 219 -6.74 0.73 4.16
N ILE A 220 -6.07 1.88 4.24
CA ILE A 220 -4.62 1.98 4.05
C ILE A 220 -3.99 2.71 5.23
N CYS A 221 -2.97 2.10 5.83
CA CYS A 221 -2.21 2.70 6.91
C CYS A 221 -1.24 3.77 6.37
N PRO A 222 -0.99 4.86 7.12
CA PRO A 222 -0.04 5.90 6.72
C PRO A 222 1.35 5.35 6.36
N GLY A 223 1.83 4.31 7.06
CA GLY A 223 3.09 3.64 6.75
C GLY A 223 3.20 3.21 5.29
N GLN A 224 2.13 2.64 4.72
CA GLN A 224 2.05 2.24 3.31
C GLN A 224 2.09 3.47 2.38
N LEU A 225 1.34 4.52 2.72
CA LEU A 225 1.24 5.76 1.92
C LEU A 225 2.56 6.54 1.90
N LEU A 226 3.33 6.45 2.98
CA LEU A 226 4.61 7.14 3.14
C LEU A 226 5.81 6.40 2.53
N LEU A 227 5.65 5.14 2.10
CA LEU A 227 6.74 4.33 1.53
C LEU A 227 7.48 5.04 0.38
N ASN A 228 6.70 5.62 -0.53
CA ASN A 228 7.21 6.26 -1.73
C ASN A 228 7.19 7.80 -1.62
N ALA A 229 7.05 8.35 -0.40
CA ALA A 229 7.11 9.79 -0.19
C ALA A 229 8.45 10.36 -0.73
N GLY A 230 8.37 11.47 -1.46
CA GLY A 230 9.52 12.09 -2.13
C GLY A 230 9.90 11.50 -3.50
N LYS A 231 9.36 10.35 -3.90
CA LYS A 231 9.49 9.83 -5.28
C LYS A 231 8.63 10.64 -6.25
N THR A 232 8.81 10.43 -7.56
CA THR A 232 7.96 11.08 -8.56
C THR A 232 6.51 10.63 -8.39
N LYS A 233 5.54 11.48 -8.78
CA LYS A 233 4.11 11.15 -8.69
C LYS A 233 3.81 9.78 -9.30
N VAL A 234 4.38 9.50 -10.46
CA VAL A 234 4.09 8.27 -11.19
C VAL A 234 4.62 7.02 -10.47
N GLU A 235 5.77 7.09 -9.80
CA GLU A 235 6.26 6.01 -8.94
C GLU A 235 5.38 5.81 -7.70
N ARG A 236 4.87 6.90 -7.11
CA ARG A 236 3.95 6.84 -5.96
C ARG A 236 2.64 6.17 -6.35
N ILE A 237 2.05 6.57 -7.49
CA ILE A 237 0.87 5.92 -8.06
C ILE A 237 1.14 4.44 -8.35
N ALA A 238 2.28 4.09 -8.95
CA ALA A 238 2.63 2.68 -9.20
C ALA A 238 2.69 1.85 -7.90
N GLY A 239 3.28 2.43 -6.84
CA GLY A 239 3.25 1.92 -5.47
C GLY A 239 1.85 1.53 -4.98
N LEU A 240 0.91 2.44 -5.17
CA LEU A 240 -0.48 2.27 -4.74
C LEU A 240 -1.26 1.32 -5.65
N VAL A 241 -1.00 1.31 -6.96
CA VAL A 241 -1.68 0.43 -7.92
C VAL A 241 -1.55 -1.04 -7.55
N MET A 242 -0.34 -1.52 -7.25
CA MET A 242 -0.11 -2.90 -6.84
C MET A 242 -0.88 -3.24 -5.55
N THR A 243 -0.73 -2.38 -4.54
CA THR A 243 -1.33 -2.57 -3.21
C THR A 243 -2.85 -2.58 -3.29
N LEU A 244 -3.45 -1.60 -3.97
CA LEU A 244 -4.89 -1.49 -4.13
C LEU A 244 -5.48 -2.61 -4.98
N ALA A 245 -4.75 -3.07 -6.00
CA ALA A 245 -5.21 -4.18 -6.84
C ALA A 245 -5.18 -5.53 -6.08
N HIS A 246 -4.17 -5.73 -5.22
CA HIS A 246 -4.14 -6.86 -4.27
C HIS A 246 -5.37 -6.84 -3.38
N GLU A 247 -5.64 -5.71 -2.73
CA GLU A 247 -6.79 -5.55 -1.83
C GLU A 247 -8.14 -5.66 -2.57
N MET A 248 -8.31 -5.03 -3.73
CA MET A 248 -9.51 -5.20 -4.53
C MET A 248 -9.74 -6.65 -4.94
N THR A 249 -8.67 -7.45 -5.11
CA THR A 249 -8.82 -8.88 -5.39
C THR A 249 -9.43 -9.62 -4.20
N HIS A 250 -9.09 -9.27 -2.96
CA HIS A 250 -9.77 -9.84 -1.78
C HIS A 250 -11.26 -9.50 -1.76
N GLN A 251 -11.65 -8.29 -2.19
CA GLN A 251 -13.06 -7.92 -2.33
C GLN A 251 -13.79 -8.80 -3.36
N LEU A 252 -13.12 -9.14 -4.46
CA LEU A 252 -13.65 -10.11 -5.44
C LEU A 252 -13.72 -11.53 -4.85
N GLN A 253 -12.73 -11.95 -4.06
CA GLN A 253 -12.72 -13.29 -3.43
C GLN A 253 -13.88 -13.49 -2.45
N TYR A 254 -14.32 -12.44 -1.75
CA TYR A 254 -15.56 -12.50 -0.96
C TYR A 254 -16.81 -12.78 -1.80
N ARG A 255 -16.73 -12.58 -3.13
CA ARG A 255 -17.77 -12.92 -4.11
C ARG A 255 -17.49 -14.20 -4.89
N GLY A 256 -16.57 -15.02 -4.42
CA GLY A 256 -16.25 -16.30 -5.05
C GLY A 256 -15.35 -16.19 -6.27
N PHE A 257 -14.65 -15.06 -6.46
CA PHE A 257 -13.60 -15.00 -7.48
C PHE A 257 -12.45 -15.93 -7.11
N GLU A 258 -12.17 -16.89 -8.00
CA GLU A 258 -11.03 -17.80 -7.92
C GLU A 258 -10.25 -17.73 -9.23
N LEU A 259 -8.92 -17.71 -9.10
CA LEU A 259 -8.03 -17.77 -10.25
C LEU A 259 -7.92 -19.21 -10.76
N ASP A 260 -7.57 -19.39 -12.03
CA ASP A 260 -7.22 -20.69 -12.58
C ASP A 260 -6.14 -21.39 -11.72
N ASN A 261 -6.53 -22.52 -11.12
CA ASN A 261 -5.69 -23.34 -10.24
C ASN A 261 -4.38 -23.79 -10.90
N ARG A 262 -4.28 -23.81 -12.24
CA ARG A 262 -3.02 -24.13 -12.93
C ARG A 262 -1.94 -23.09 -12.66
N VAL A 263 -2.30 -21.80 -12.58
CA VAL A 263 -1.35 -20.72 -12.29
C VAL A 263 -0.86 -20.85 -10.85
N LEU A 264 -1.78 -21.04 -9.89
CA LEU A 264 -1.46 -21.24 -8.48
C LEU A 264 -0.56 -22.46 -8.26
N THR A 265 -0.89 -23.59 -8.90
CA THR A 265 -0.07 -24.81 -8.85
C THR A 265 1.33 -24.58 -9.41
N CYS A 266 1.44 -23.82 -10.50
CA CYS A 266 2.72 -23.52 -11.12
C CYS A 266 3.59 -22.60 -10.25
N VAL A 267 3.06 -21.49 -9.73
CA VAL A 267 3.87 -20.57 -8.91
C VAL A 267 4.31 -21.22 -7.60
N ASN A 268 3.46 -22.08 -7.03
CA ASN A 268 3.73 -22.79 -5.78
C ASN A 268 4.52 -24.09 -5.97
N SER A 269 5.01 -24.41 -7.18
CA SER A 269 5.71 -25.67 -7.48
C SER A 269 6.94 -25.95 -6.60
N ASP A 270 7.56 -24.86 -6.15
CA ASP A 270 8.85 -24.86 -5.45
C ASP A 270 8.70 -24.66 -3.93
N LEU A 271 7.46 -24.60 -3.42
CA LEU A 271 7.23 -24.58 -1.98
C LEU A 271 7.77 -25.88 -1.36
N ALA A 272 8.44 -25.73 -0.21
CA ALA A 272 9.00 -26.85 0.53
C ALA A 272 7.88 -27.75 1.10
N ASP A 273 6.84 -27.13 1.67
CA ASP A 273 5.62 -27.81 2.10
C ASP A 273 4.59 -27.85 0.96
N LYS A 274 4.17 -29.07 0.60
CA LYS A 274 3.19 -29.34 -0.47
C LYS A 274 1.90 -29.94 0.08
N SER A 275 1.70 -29.91 1.40
CA SER A 275 0.47 -30.39 2.01
C SER A 275 -0.72 -29.53 1.56
N ALA A 276 -1.87 -30.18 1.34
CA ALA A 276 -3.05 -29.49 0.83
C ALA A 276 -3.49 -28.35 1.75
N LYS A 277 -3.43 -28.57 3.08
CA LYS A 277 -3.79 -27.58 4.10
C LYS A 277 -2.88 -26.35 4.06
N PHE A 278 -1.57 -26.55 3.89
CA PHE A 278 -0.61 -25.45 3.78
C PHE A 278 -0.85 -24.66 2.49
N VAL A 279 -0.97 -25.34 1.34
CA VAL A 279 -1.21 -24.66 0.06
C VAL A 279 -2.54 -23.90 0.06
N GLU A 280 -3.60 -24.49 0.59
CA GLU A 280 -4.91 -23.85 0.72
C GLU A 280 -4.86 -22.58 1.57
N SER A 281 -4.10 -22.58 2.68
CA SER A 281 -3.97 -21.40 3.54
C SER A 281 -3.25 -20.23 2.88
N LYS A 282 -2.40 -20.49 1.86
CA LYS A 282 -1.66 -19.46 1.11
C LYS A 282 -2.34 -19.01 -0.17
N ASN A 283 -3.17 -19.85 -0.79
CA ASN A 283 -3.70 -19.62 -2.13
C ASN A 283 -4.44 -18.29 -2.31
N LYS A 284 -5.20 -17.84 -1.29
CA LYS A 284 -5.93 -16.57 -1.38
C LYS A 284 -5.00 -15.37 -1.47
N GLU A 285 -3.94 -15.33 -0.68
CA GLU A 285 -2.93 -14.27 -0.73
C GLU A 285 -2.10 -14.37 -2.01
N THR A 286 -1.66 -15.56 -2.40
CA THR A 286 -0.94 -15.76 -3.66
C THR A 286 -1.77 -15.35 -4.88
N GLN A 287 -3.08 -15.60 -4.86
CA GLN A 287 -4.00 -15.13 -5.90
C GLN A 287 -4.10 -13.61 -5.93
N ALA A 288 -4.24 -12.97 -4.76
CA ALA A 288 -4.29 -11.51 -4.66
C ALA A 288 -2.97 -10.88 -5.15
N ASP A 289 -1.83 -11.48 -4.83
CA ASP A 289 -0.52 -11.11 -5.36
C ASP A 289 -0.49 -11.17 -6.89
N ILE A 290 -0.82 -12.33 -7.48
CA ILE A 290 -0.79 -12.53 -8.94
C ILE A 290 -1.69 -11.51 -9.63
N MET A 291 -2.91 -11.31 -9.12
CA MET A 291 -3.85 -10.37 -9.70
C MET A 291 -3.39 -8.91 -9.55
N GLY A 292 -2.91 -8.53 -8.37
CA GLY A 292 -2.31 -7.22 -8.13
C GLY A 292 -1.20 -6.92 -9.14
N PHE A 293 -0.33 -7.91 -9.35
CA PHE A 293 0.79 -7.78 -10.28
C PHE A 293 0.35 -7.75 -11.76
N ARG A 294 -0.67 -8.51 -12.14
CA ARG A 294 -1.26 -8.43 -13.48
C ARG A 294 -1.87 -7.06 -13.77
N ILE A 295 -2.54 -6.46 -12.81
CA ILE A 295 -3.09 -5.10 -12.94
C ILE A 295 -1.97 -4.07 -13.01
N LEU A 296 -0.95 -4.18 -12.16
CA LEU A 296 0.26 -3.37 -12.25
C LEU A 296 0.88 -3.47 -13.65
N ASN A 297 0.99 -4.69 -14.18
CA ASN A 297 1.53 -4.93 -15.52
C ASN A 297 0.74 -4.21 -16.62
N ILE A 298 -0.59 -4.21 -16.57
CA ILE A 298 -1.41 -3.45 -17.53
C ILE A 298 -1.17 -1.94 -17.38
N PHE A 299 -1.03 -1.45 -16.14
CA PHE A 299 -0.69 -0.06 -15.87
C PHE A 299 0.68 0.32 -16.46
N LEU A 300 1.72 -0.50 -16.26
CA LEU A 300 3.08 -0.26 -16.74
C LEU A 300 3.21 -0.34 -18.28
N LYS A 301 2.37 -1.14 -18.95
CA LYS A 301 2.34 -1.24 -20.43
C LYS A 301 2.01 0.07 -21.13
N GLN A 302 1.51 1.08 -20.41
CA GLN A 302 1.23 2.40 -20.96
C GLN A 302 2.51 3.19 -21.27
N ASP A 303 3.62 2.87 -20.63
CA ASP A 303 4.93 3.45 -20.92
C ASP A 303 5.65 2.65 -22.00
N LYS A 304 6.38 3.33 -22.89
CA LYS A 304 7.14 2.68 -23.98
C LYS A 304 8.59 2.38 -23.61
N GLU A 305 9.12 3.01 -22.56
CA GLU A 305 10.52 2.88 -22.15
C GLU A 305 10.66 1.85 -21.01
N LEU A 306 11.45 0.80 -21.27
CA LEU A 306 11.70 -0.29 -20.31
C LEU A 306 12.33 0.21 -18.99
N SER A 307 13.19 1.23 -19.06
CA SER A 307 13.81 1.85 -17.88
C SER A 307 12.75 2.46 -16.95
N VAL A 308 11.78 3.16 -17.52
CA VAL A 308 10.67 3.78 -16.79
C VAL A 308 9.76 2.70 -16.18
N GLN A 309 9.43 1.65 -16.94
CA GLN A 309 8.66 0.51 -16.44
C GLN A 309 9.36 -0.18 -15.27
N THR A 310 10.67 -0.37 -15.37
CA THR A 310 11.49 -1.01 -14.33
C THR A 310 11.48 -0.21 -13.03
N GLU A 311 11.68 1.12 -13.08
CA GLU A 311 11.68 1.95 -11.87
C GLU A 311 10.29 2.00 -11.20
N LYS A 312 9.22 2.07 -11.99
CA LYS A 312 7.86 1.98 -11.45
C LYS A 312 7.58 0.60 -10.85
N ALA A 313 8.04 -0.49 -11.47
CA ALA A 313 7.92 -1.84 -10.92
C ALA A 313 8.67 -1.97 -9.59
N LYS A 314 9.88 -1.41 -9.47
CA LYS A 314 10.61 -1.35 -8.18
C LYS A 314 9.80 -0.61 -7.12
N ALA A 315 9.28 0.58 -7.44
CA ALA A 315 8.45 1.35 -6.49
C ALA A 315 7.15 0.63 -6.10
N ALA A 316 6.58 -0.16 -7.03
CA ALA A 316 5.38 -0.96 -6.81
C ALA A 316 5.61 -2.22 -5.97
N LEU A 317 6.80 -2.81 -6.02
CA LEU A 317 7.14 -4.04 -5.31
C LEU A 317 7.93 -3.79 -4.02
N SER A 318 8.45 -2.59 -3.79
CA SER A 318 9.30 -2.29 -2.64
C SER A 318 8.60 -2.42 -1.28
N TRP A 319 7.26 -2.36 -1.23
CA TRP A 319 6.51 -2.54 0.02
C TRP A 319 6.76 -3.92 0.67
N MET A 320 7.02 -4.96 -0.13
CA MET A 320 7.33 -6.31 0.37
C MET A 320 8.63 -6.34 1.17
N CYS A 321 9.52 -5.38 0.95
CA CYS A 321 10.77 -5.23 1.69
C CYS A 321 10.58 -4.58 3.08
N HIS A 322 9.36 -4.12 3.37
CA HIS A 322 9.00 -3.44 4.61
C HIS A 322 7.99 -4.21 5.46
N LEU A 323 7.57 -5.38 4.98
CA LEU A 323 6.79 -6.33 5.77
C LEU A 323 7.74 -7.03 6.74
N GLU A 324 7.34 -7.17 8.00
CA GLU A 324 8.10 -7.96 8.97
C GLU A 324 8.26 -9.39 8.45
N GLU A 325 9.50 -9.87 8.35
CA GLU A 325 9.76 -11.28 8.11
C GLU A 325 9.34 -12.05 9.36
N HIS A 326 8.10 -12.52 9.40
CA HIS A 326 7.76 -13.58 10.31
C HIS A 326 8.51 -14.82 9.83
N ASP A 327 9.51 -15.25 10.60
CA ASP A 327 10.41 -16.40 10.37
C ASP A 327 9.71 -17.77 10.20
N THR A 328 8.41 -17.79 9.92
CA THR A 328 7.65 -19.04 9.87
C THR A 328 6.79 -19.10 8.61
N GLU A 329 7.20 -19.96 7.69
CA GLU A 329 6.31 -20.80 6.88
C GLU A 329 5.48 -21.73 7.82
N GLY A 330 4.94 -21.19 8.92
CA GLY A 330 4.11 -21.92 9.87
C GLY A 330 2.68 -22.03 9.33
N ASP A 331 2.01 -23.11 9.72
CA ASP A 331 0.62 -23.45 9.38
C ASP A 331 -0.41 -22.34 9.66
N SER A 332 -0.07 -21.37 10.53
CA SER A 332 -0.96 -20.29 10.96
C SER A 332 -0.84 -18.98 10.17
N SER A 333 0.23 -18.79 9.39
CA SER A 333 0.36 -17.61 8.52
C SER A 333 -0.46 -17.83 7.24
N THR A 334 -1.15 -16.81 6.75
CA THR A 334 -1.82 -16.86 5.43
C THR A 334 -0.92 -16.42 4.28
N HIS A 335 0.17 -15.70 4.58
CA HIS A 335 1.07 -15.16 3.57
C HIS A 335 2.29 -16.07 3.38
N LEU A 336 2.82 -16.13 2.16
CA LEU A 336 4.19 -16.59 1.92
C LEU A 336 5.18 -15.53 2.44
N ASP A 337 6.41 -15.94 2.72
CA ASP A 337 7.48 -14.97 3.02
C ASP A 337 7.72 -14.02 1.83
N ASN A 338 8.22 -12.82 2.11
CA ASN A 338 8.39 -11.76 1.11
C ASN A 338 9.25 -12.18 -0.07
N LYS A 339 10.26 -13.01 0.18
CA LYS A 339 11.17 -13.53 -0.84
C LYS A 339 10.47 -14.51 -1.77
N SER A 340 9.67 -15.42 -1.23
CA SER A 340 8.84 -16.33 -2.03
C SER A 340 7.78 -15.59 -2.84
N ARG A 341 7.12 -14.58 -2.26
CA ARG A 341 6.19 -13.70 -2.99
C ARG A 341 6.87 -12.99 -4.15
N LEU A 342 8.02 -12.35 -3.90
CA LEU A 342 8.80 -11.69 -4.93
C LEU A 342 9.18 -12.65 -6.06
N LYS A 343 9.72 -13.83 -5.73
CA LYS A 343 10.06 -14.85 -6.73
C LYS A 343 8.86 -15.28 -7.57
N ASN A 344 7.68 -15.40 -6.97
CA ASN A 344 6.47 -15.80 -7.70
C ASN A 344 6.10 -14.81 -8.79
N PHE A 345 6.27 -13.50 -8.60
CA PHE A 345 6.07 -12.54 -9.71
C PHE A 345 7.00 -12.80 -10.88
N PHE A 346 8.26 -13.14 -10.62
CA PHE A 346 9.23 -13.42 -11.70
C PHE A 346 9.04 -14.79 -12.37
N LYS A 347 8.16 -15.65 -11.86
CA LYS A 347 7.71 -16.86 -12.56
C LYS A 347 6.62 -16.58 -13.59
N LEU A 348 5.87 -15.49 -13.42
CA LEU A 348 4.78 -15.11 -14.31
C LEU A 348 5.32 -14.65 -15.67
N LYS A 349 4.73 -15.18 -16.76
CA LYS A 349 5.10 -14.89 -18.14
C LYS A 349 4.92 -13.42 -18.46
N GLU A 350 3.92 -12.75 -17.87
CA GLU A 350 3.68 -11.34 -18.09
C GLU A 350 4.86 -10.46 -17.62
N THR A 351 5.71 -10.96 -16.70
CA THR A 351 6.93 -10.29 -16.26
C THR A 351 8.00 -10.23 -17.35
N GLU A 352 8.07 -11.25 -18.20
CA GLU A 352 9.01 -11.28 -19.32
C GLU A 352 8.65 -10.23 -20.36
N ASP A 353 7.37 -10.17 -20.74
CA ASP A 353 6.85 -9.22 -21.73
C ASP A 353 7.05 -7.76 -21.31
N LEU A 354 7.12 -7.50 -20.00
CA LEU A 354 7.19 -6.15 -19.43
C LEU A 354 8.57 -5.72 -18.96
N LEU A 355 9.31 -6.61 -18.32
CA LEU A 355 10.62 -6.29 -17.72
C LEU A 355 11.79 -6.89 -18.51
N GLY A 356 11.51 -7.64 -19.59
CA GLY A 356 12.53 -8.31 -20.39
C GLY A 356 13.25 -9.43 -19.63
N CYS A 357 12.62 -9.99 -18.59
CA CYS A 357 13.20 -11.06 -17.80
C CYS A 357 13.07 -12.40 -18.54
N SER A 358 14.16 -12.98 -19.03
CA SER A 358 14.14 -14.16 -19.92
C SER A 358 14.59 -15.49 -19.27
N LYS A 359 14.72 -15.54 -17.94
CA LYS A 359 15.21 -16.73 -17.21
C LYS A 359 14.15 -17.32 -16.27
N GLY A 360 13.87 -18.63 -16.40
CA GLY A 360 13.10 -19.44 -15.43
C GLY A 360 11.89 -20.21 -16.00
N PRO A 361 11.36 -21.22 -15.28
CA PRO A 361 10.09 -21.85 -15.62
C PRO A 361 8.96 -20.79 -15.58
N ARG A 362 8.09 -20.82 -16.60
CA ARG A 362 7.02 -19.84 -16.78
C ARG A 362 5.67 -20.41 -16.38
N CYS A 363 5.04 -19.70 -15.46
CA CYS A 363 3.61 -19.71 -15.18
C CYS A 363 2.98 -18.54 -15.96
#